data_AF-A0AAD6TLL5-F1
#
_entry.id   AF-A0AAD6TLL5-F1
#
_cell.length_a   1.000
_cell.length_b   1.000
_cell.length_c   1.000
_cell.angle_alpha   90.00
_cell.angle_beta   90.00
_cell.angle_gamma   90.00
#
_symmetry.space_group_name_H-M   'P 1'
#
loop_
_entity.id
_entity.type
_entity.pdbx_description
1 polymer ?
#
loop_
_entity_poly.entity_id
_entity_poly.type
_entity_poly.pdbx_seq_one_letter_code
_entity_poly.pdbx_strand_id
1 'polypeptide(L)'
;MVVAKLKLSYKPDDWQIHLIIRILRGYDSIFLAGTGYGKSLIFEAVAALGGKQKVTVIICPLKALEADQVRTLHRNFTFVIFHLHLDR
;
A
#
# COMPACT_ATOMS: atom_id res chain seq x y z
N MET A 1 -8.54 3.52 -14.76
CA MET A 1 -7.50 2.48 -15.04
C MET A 1 -6.99 1.79 -13.77
N VAL A 2 -6.80 2.50 -12.64
CA VAL A 2 -6.37 1.91 -11.34
C VAL A 2 -7.45 1.04 -10.69
N VAL A 3 -8.70 1.52 -10.63
CA VAL A 3 -9.82 0.86 -9.93
C VAL A 3 -10.16 -0.53 -10.49
N ALA A 4 -10.18 -0.69 -11.82
CA ALA A 4 -10.59 -1.94 -12.47
C ALA A 4 -9.64 -3.12 -12.20
N LYS A 5 -8.34 -2.84 -11.95
CA LYS A 5 -7.36 -3.89 -11.65
C LYS A 5 -7.40 -4.37 -10.20
N LEU A 6 -7.94 -3.56 -9.29
CA LEU A 6 -7.96 -3.85 -7.85
C LEU A 6 -9.26 -4.52 -7.37
N LYS A 7 -10.25 -4.70 -8.26
CA LYS A 7 -11.56 -5.34 -7.95
C LYS A 7 -12.21 -4.79 -6.67
N LEU A 8 -12.11 -3.48 -6.45
CA LEU A 8 -12.67 -2.84 -5.27
C LEU A 8 -14.19 -2.79 -5.35
N SER A 9 -14.86 -3.03 -4.22
CA SER A 9 -16.32 -2.88 -4.07
C SER A 9 -16.76 -1.42 -3.92
N TYR A 10 -15.81 -0.50 -3.77
CA TYR A 10 -16.04 0.93 -3.57
C TYR A 10 -15.16 1.76 -4.51
N LYS A 11 -15.54 3.03 -4.68
CA LYS A 11 -14.75 4.00 -5.44
C LYS A 11 -13.69 4.62 -4.51
N PRO A 12 -12.38 4.51 -4.83
CA PRO A 12 -11.35 5.23 -4.10
C PRO A 12 -11.51 6.74 -4.19
N ASP A 13 -11.07 7.45 -3.17
CA ASP A 13 -11.04 8.90 -3.19
C ASP A 13 -10.01 9.42 -4.20
N ASP A 14 -10.25 10.62 -4.73
CA ASP A 14 -9.38 11.22 -5.75
C ASP A 14 -7.94 11.42 -5.25
N TRP A 15 -7.77 11.71 -3.96
CA TRP A 15 -6.44 11.85 -3.36
C TRP A 15 -5.68 10.52 -3.31
N GLN A 16 -6.36 9.40 -3.07
CA GLN A 16 -5.76 8.06 -3.09
C GLN A 16 -5.28 7.74 -4.50
N ILE A 17 -6.13 7.97 -5.50
CA ILE A 17 -5.81 7.73 -6.91
C ILE A 17 -4.62 8.59 -7.35
N HIS A 18 -4.63 9.87 -7.00
CA HIS A 18 -3.56 10.80 -7.34
C HIS A 18 -2.21 10.37 -6.75
N LEU A 19 -2.19 9.98 -5.48
CA LEU A 19 -0.99 9.50 -4.81
C LEU A 19 -0.47 8.19 -5.42
N ILE A 20 -1.34 7.22 -5.69
CA ILE A 20 -0.98 5.96 -6.35
C ILE A 20 -0.33 6.24 -7.72
N ILE A 21 -0.91 7.13 -8.52
CA ILE A 21 -0.35 7.48 -9.83
C ILE A 21 1.02 8.13 -9.71
N ARG A 22 1.24 9.02 -8.73
CA ARG A 22 2.56 9.62 -8.50
C ARG A 22 3.61 8.58 -8.15
N ILE A 23 3.30 7.67 -7.23
CA ILE A 23 4.22 6.60 -6.83
C ILE A 23 4.54 5.69 -8.02
N LEU A 24 3.53 5.27 -8.80
CA LEU A 24 3.74 4.42 -9.98
C LEU A 24 4.55 5.09 -11.10
N ARG A 25 4.57 6.43 -11.15
CA ARG A 25 5.41 7.21 -12.06
C ARG A 25 6.84 7.42 -11.53
N GLY A 26 7.15 6.95 -10.32
CA GLY A 26 8.47 7.07 -9.71
C GLY A 26 8.71 8.37 -8.96
N TYR A 27 7.67 9.10 -8.57
CA TYR A 27 7.82 10.29 -7.73
C TYR A 27 7.82 9.93 -6.24
N ASP A 28 8.79 10.44 -5.50
CA ASP A 28 8.77 10.43 -4.04
C ASP A 28 7.60 11.28 -3.54
N SER A 29 6.82 10.73 -2.59
CA SER A 29 5.59 11.34 -2.13
C SER A 29 5.43 11.19 -0.62
N ILE A 30 5.06 12.30 0.05
CA ILE A 30 4.65 12.32 1.45
C ILE A 30 3.18 12.72 1.50
N PHE A 31 2.38 12.00 2.28
CA PHE A 31 0.96 12.28 2.43
C PHE A 31 0.51 12.13 3.88
N LEU A 32 -0.30 13.08 4.35
CA LEU A 32 -0.86 13.10 5.69
C LEU A 32 -2.35 12.76 5.64
N ALA A 33 -2.75 11.70 6.33
CA ALA A 33 -4.16 11.38 6.55
C ALA A 33 -4.37 10.72 7.92
N GLY A 34 -5.57 10.88 8.48
CA GLY A 34 -5.98 10.24 9.74
C GLY A 34 -6.16 8.72 9.62
N THR A 35 -6.12 8.01 10.74
CA THR A 35 -6.50 6.58 10.78
C THR A 35 -7.93 6.38 10.26
N GLY A 36 -8.21 5.23 9.63
CA GLY A 36 -9.53 4.95 9.03
C GLY A 36 -9.76 5.52 7.62
N TYR A 37 -8.93 6.46 7.14
CA TYR A 37 -9.03 7.03 5.77
C TYR A 37 -8.58 6.08 4.65
N GLY A 38 -8.44 4.78 4.91
CA GLY A 38 -8.14 3.80 3.87
C GLY A 38 -6.74 3.93 3.24
N LYS A 39 -5.74 4.43 3.98
CA LYS A 39 -4.33 4.51 3.49
C LYS A 39 -3.79 3.16 3.01
N SER A 40 -4.32 2.05 3.53
CA SER A 40 -3.92 0.71 3.11
C SER A 40 -4.07 0.44 1.62
N LEU A 41 -5.10 1.03 1.03
CA LEU A 41 -5.35 0.92 -0.41
C LEU A 41 -4.15 1.41 -1.24
N ILE A 42 -3.38 2.38 -0.75
CA ILE A 42 -2.26 2.94 -1.50
C ILE A 42 -1.19 1.88 -1.73
N PHE A 43 -0.73 1.20 -0.68
CA PHE A 43 0.34 0.22 -0.82
C PHE A 43 -0.13 -1.07 -1.48
N GLU A 44 -1.40 -1.46 -1.28
CA GLU A 44 -2.02 -2.56 -2.02
C GLU A 44 -2.05 -2.28 -3.52
N ALA A 45 -2.45 -1.06 -3.89
CA ALA A 45 -2.48 -0.62 -5.27
C ALA A 45 -1.09 -0.56 -5.88
N VAL A 46 -0.10 -0.04 -5.15
CA VAL A 46 1.29 0.02 -5.62
C VAL A 46 1.86 -1.38 -5.85
N ALA A 47 1.63 -2.30 -4.92
CA ALA A 47 2.07 -3.69 -5.07
C ALA A 47 1.39 -4.39 -6.26
N ALA A 48 0.09 -4.21 -6.42
CA ALA A 48 -0.67 -4.82 -7.52
C ALA A 48 -0.36 -4.22 -8.91
N LEU A 49 0.02 -2.94 -8.97
CA LEU A 49 0.19 -2.20 -10.22
C LEU A 49 1.63 -1.90 -10.59
N GLY A 50 2.60 -2.15 -9.69
CA GLY A 50 4.02 -1.83 -9.89
C GLY A 50 4.67 -2.54 -11.10
N GLY A 51 4.08 -3.63 -11.56
CA GLY A 51 4.52 -4.40 -12.73
C GLY A 51 5.21 -5.72 -12.38
N LYS A 52 5.43 -6.56 -13.40
CA LYS A 52 6.15 -7.83 -13.21
C LYS A 52 7.63 -7.52 -12.92
N GLN A 53 8.21 -8.18 -11.92
CA GLN A 53 9.61 -8.01 -11.45
C GLN A 53 9.90 -6.76 -10.61
N LYS A 54 8.89 -6.12 -10.01
CA LYS A 54 9.12 -5.10 -8.97
C LYS A 54 8.71 -5.63 -7.60
N VAL A 55 9.43 -5.20 -6.57
CA VAL A 55 9.13 -5.49 -5.17
C VAL A 55 8.60 -4.23 -4.51
N THR A 56 7.49 -4.36 -3.77
CA THR A 56 6.96 -3.28 -2.93
C THR A 56 7.26 -3.62 -1.48
N VAL A 57 8.04 -2.76 -0.83
CA VAL A 57 8.42 -2.91 0.58
C VAL A 57 7.56 -1.96 1.40
N ILE A 58 6.86 -2.49 2.41
CA ILE A 58 6.01 -1.70 3.30
C ILE A 58 6.66 -1.76 4.68
N ILE A 59 6.96 -0.60 5.25
CA ILE A 59 7.57 -0.52 6.59
C ILE A 59 6.49 -0.05 7.55
N CYS A 60 6.10 -0.95 8.46
CA CYS A 60 5.11 -0.66 9.49
C CYS A 60 5.82 -0.67 10.86
N PRO A 61 5.69 0.39 11.68
CA PRO A 61 6.37 0.46 12.97
C PRO A 61 5.74 -0.41 14.07
N LEU A 62 4.59 -1.07 13.83
CA LEU A 62 3.82 -1.74 14.88
C LEU A 62 3.40 -3.17 14.49
N LYS A 63 3.91 -4.18 15.21
CA LYS A 63 3.67 -5.63 14.95
C LYS A 63 2.20 -6.03 14.85
N ALA A 64 1.32 -5.42 15.63
CA ALA A 64 -0.10 -5.78 15.64
C ALA A 64 -0.82 -5.44 14.32
N LEU A 65 -0.35 -4.42 13.59
CA LEU A 65 -0.88 -4.06 12.26
C LEU A 65 -0.37 -5.01 11.17
N GLU A 66 0.78 -5.66 11.38
CA GLU A 66 1.37 -6.58 10.40
C GLU A 66 0.53 -7.85 10.26
N ALA A 67 0.08 -8.42 11.39
CA ALA A 67 -0.74 -9.63 11.39
C ALA A 67 -2.10 -9.43 10.71
N ASP A 68 -2.69 -8.24 10.84
CA ASP A 68 -3.97 -7.89 10.21
C ASP A 68 -3.82 -7.67 8.70
N GLN A 69 -2.73 -7.02 8.28
CA GLN A 69 -2.41 -6.78 6.87
C GLN A 69 -2.04 -8.08 6.14
N VAL A 70 -1.24 -8.96 6.74
CA VAL A 70 -0.84 -10.23 6.13
C VAL A 70 -2.04 -11.16 5.90
N ARG A 71 -3.02 -11.18 6.80
CA ARG A 71 -4.25 -12.00 6.65
C ARG A 71 -5.15 -11.54 5.51
N THR A 72 -5.19 -10.23 5.25
CA THR A 72 -6.05 -9.66 4.21
C THR A 72 -5.44 -9.79 2.80
N LEU A 73 -4.12 -9.98 2.71
CA LEU A 73 -3.35 -9.96 1.45
C LEU A 73 -3.05 -11.36 0.89
N HIS A 74 -4.06 -12.21 0.75
CA HIS A 74 -3.92 -13.46 0.01
C HIS A 74 -4.05 -13.24 -1.50
N ARG A 75 -2.93 -12.96 -2.21
CA ARG A 75 -2.63 -13.41 -3.59
C ARG A 75 -1.40 -12.73 -4.21
N ASN A 76 -0.35 -13.52 -4.52
CA ASN A 76 0.68 -13.29 -5.55
C ASN A 76 1.68 -12.13 -5.42
N PHE A 77 1.86 -11.50 -4.25
CA PHE A 77 2.85 -10.41 -4.10
C PHE A 77 3.83 -10.70 -2.96
N THR A 78 5.12 -10.49 -3.22
CA THR A 78 6.17 -10.53 -2.19
C THR A 78 6.16 -9.20 -1.45
N PHE A 79 5.47 -9.16 -0.32
CA PHE A 79 5.60 -8.09 0.66
C PHE A 79 6.71 -8.46 1.63
N VAL A 80 7.67 -7.56 1.81
CA VAL A 80 8.61 -7.64 2.92
C VAL A 80 8.23 -6.53 3.88
N ILE A 81 7.67 -6.93 5.02
CA ILE A 81 7.38 -6.01 6.11
C ILE A 81 8.61 -5.97 7.01
N PHE A 82 9.29 -4.83 7.04
CA PHE A 82 10.41 -4.61 7.95
C PHE A 82 9.89 -3.96 9.23
N HIS A 83 10.14 -4.61 10.34
CA HIS A 83 9.96 -4.04 11.66
C HIS A 83 11.25 -3.30 12.04
N LEU A 84 11.24 -1.97 11.97
CA LEU A 84 12.32 -1.17 12.58
C LEU A 84 12.15 -1.24 14.10
N HIS A 85 13.01 -2.01 14.76
CA HIS A 85 13.20 -1.88 16.20
C HIS A 85 13.98 -0.59 16.43
N LEU A 86 13.27 0.49 16.76
CA LEU A 86 13.88 1.66 17.38
C LEU A 86 14.17 1.27 18.83
N ASP A 87 15.28 0.55 19.03
CA ASP A 87 15.90 0.45 20.34
C ASP A 87 16.19 1.87 20.82
N ARG A 88 15.65 2.21 21.99
CA ARG A 88 16.08 3.38 22.75
C ARG A 88 17.32 3.02 23.55
#